data_AF-A0A087N897-F1
#
_entry.id   AF-A0A087N897-F1
#
_cell.length_a   1.000
_cell.length_b   1.000
_cell.length_c   1.000
_cell.angle_alpha   90.00
_cell.angle_beta   90.00
_cell.angle_gamma   90.00
#
_symmetry.space_group_name_H-M   'P 1'
#
loop_
_entity.id
_entity.type
_entity.pdbx_description
1 polymer ?
#
loop_
_entity_poly.entity_id
_entity_poly.type
_entity_poly.pdbx_seq_one_letter_code
_entity_poly.pdbx_strand_id
1 'polypeptide(L)'
;MAVYLLDCQADLLSDLNTRFVVPLMLETDAPKPAARLNPVFEIEGKPCVMVTQFAATVPVSELKVRLVSLREDSLAIGNALDMLICGF
;
A
#
# COMPACT_ATOMS: atom_id res chain seq x y z
N MET A 1 15.93 -5.77 -3.57
CA MET A 1 14.80 -5.02 -2.99
C MET A 1 13.53 -5.57 -3.60
N ALA A 2 12.75 -6.34 -2.84
CA ALA A 2 11.43 -6.78 -3.27
C ALA A 2 10.42 -5.76 -2.73
N VAL A 3 9.72 -5.08 -3.63
CA VAL A 3 8.65 -4.15 -3.28
C VAL A 3 7.35 -4.82 -3.67
N TYR A 4 6.46 -5.03 -2.71
CA TYR A 4 5.09 -5.44 -3.02
C TYR A 4 4.27 -4.18 -3.31
N LEU A 5 3.23 -4.31 -4.13
CA LEU A 5 2.30 -3.23 -4.40
C LEU A 5 0.98 -3.57 -3.72
N LEU A 6 0.53 -2.69 -2.82
CA LEU A 6 -0.79 -2.75 -2.22
C LEU A 6 -1.76 -2.02 -3.14
N ASP A 7 -2.73 -2.73 -3.68
CA ASP A 7 -3.84 -2.12 -4.42
C ASP A 7 -4.79 -1.42 -3.43
N CYS A 8 -4.89 -0.10 -3.56
CA CYS A 8 -5.75 0.76 -2.74
C CYS A 8 -6.93 1.33 -3.55
N GLN A 9 -7.14 0.86 -4.79
CA GLN A 9 -8.23 1.31 -5.64
C GLN A 9 -9.55 0.68 -5.20
N ALA A 10 -10.63 1.47 -5.23
CA ALA A 10 -11.97 0.95 -4.94
C ALA A 10 -12.39 -0.11 -5.98
N ASP A 11 -13.02 -1.20 -5.50
CA ASP A 11 -13.51 -2.30 -6.35
C ASP A 11 -14.50 -1.82 -7.45
N LEU A 12 -15.23 -0.73 -7.18
CA LEU A 12 -16.14 -0.08 -8.15
C LEU A 12 -15.41 0.41 -9.41
N LEU A 13 -14.11 0.70 -9.31
CA LEU A 13 -13.27 1.18 -10.40
C LEU A 13 -12.44 0.06 -11.04
N SER A 14 -12.86 -1.20 -10.89
CA SER A 14 -12.11 -2.38 -11.35
C SER A 14 -11.96 -2.47 -12.88
N ASP A 15 -12.85 -1.84 -13.65
CA ASP A 15 -12.80 -1.81 -15.11
C ASP A 15 -11.68 -0.91 -15.69
N LEU A 16 -11.04 -0.07 -14.85
CA LEU A 16 -9.90 0.72 -15.28
C LEU A 16 -8.69 -0.18 -15.57
N ASN A 17 -7.88 0.18 -16.57
CA ASN A 17 -6.67 -0.55 -16.95
C ASN A 17 -5.45 -0.23 -16.06
N THR A 18 -5.64 0.60 -15.04
CA THR A 18 -4.64 0.97 -14.04
C THR A 18 -5.15 0.70 -12.62
N ARG A 19 -4.21 0.64 -11.68
CA ARG A 19 -4.47 0.59 -10.24
C ARG A 19 -3.73 1.68 -9.50
N PHE A 20 -4.44 2.36 -8.61
CA PHE A 20 -3.86 3.18 -7.56
C PHE A 20 -3.25 2.28 -6.49
N VAL A 21 -1.93 2.33 -6.35
CA VAL A 21 -1.16 1.43 -5.49
C VAL A 21 -0.28 2.20 -4.52
N VAL A 22 0.04 1.54 -3.40
CA VAL A 22 1.05 2.00 -2.45
C VAL A 22 2.12 0.93 -2.28
N PRO A 23 3.42 1.27 -2.36
CA PRO A 23 4.50 0.33 -2.09
C PRO A 23 4.49 -0.19 -0.65
N LEU A 24 4.66 -1.50 -0.49
CA LEU A 24 5.05 -2.14 0.76
C LEU A 24 6.53 -2.52 0.67
N MET A 25 7.33 -2.01 1.59
CA MET A 25 8.76 -2.31 1.70
C MET A 25 9.03 -3.08 2.99
N LEU A 26 9.99 -4.00 2.99
CA LEU A 26 10.45 -4.61 4.22
C LEU A 26 10.92 -3.50 5.19
N GLU A 27 10.63 -3.66 6.47
CA GLU A 27 11.00 -2.65 7.49
C GLU A 27 12.51 -2.36 7.50
N THR A 28 13.34 -3.34 7.15
CA THR A 28 14.80 -3.18 7.01
C THR A 28 15.23 -2.25 5.88
N ASP A 29 14.40 -2.11 4.85
CA ASP A 29 14.70 -1.39 3.61
C ASP A 29 13.92 -0.06 3.51
N ALA A 30 12.88 0.10 4.33
CA ALA A 30 12.00 1.26 4.30
C ALA A 30 12.66 2.51 4.91
N PRO A 31 12.32 3.72 4.43
CA PRO A 31 12.60 4.94 5.17
C PRO A 31 12.02 4.87 6.59
N LYS A 32 12.60 5.59 7.54
CA LYS A 32 12.08 5.65 8.91
C LYS A 32 10.58 6.00 8.89
N PRO A 33 9.70 5.11 9.37
CA PRO A 33 8.26 5.33 9.31
C PRO A 33 7.85 6.60 10.06
N ALA A 34 7.03 7.45 9.43
CA ALA A 34 6.35 8.52 10.10
C ALA A 34 5.04 8.00 10.71
N ALA A 35 4.79 8.34 11.98
CA ALA A 35 3.58 7.93 12.68
C ALA A 35 2.32 8.37 11.89
N ARG A 36 1.30 7.50 11.84
CA ARG A 36 0.05 7.61 11.04
C ARG A 36 0.22 7.54 9.52
N LEU A 37 1.30 8.07 8.96
CA LEU A 37 1.53 8.03 7.52
C LEU A 37 1.98 6.65 7.03
N ASN A 38 2.78 5.93 7.82
CA ASN A 38 3.41 4.68 7.39
C ASN A 38 3.05 3.50 8.31
N PRO A 39 1.82 2.94 8.20
CA PRO A 39 1.47 1.75 8.97
C PRO A 39 2.35 0.56 8.58
N VAL A 40 2.52 -0.37 9.53
CA VAL A 40 3.31 -1.59 9.36
C VAL A 40 2.36 -2.77 9.38
N PHE A 41 2.49 -3.67 8.41
CA PHE A 41 1.69 -4.88 8.26
C PHE A 41 2.58 -6.11 8.32
N GLU A 42 2.04 -7.25 8.75
CA GLU A 42 2.73 -8.54 8.64
C GLU A 42 2.32 -9.24 7.35
N ILE A 43 3.28 -9.44 6.43
CA ILE A 43 3.07 -10.13 5.16
C ILE A 43 3.97 -11.37 5.14
N GLU A 44 3.37 -12.56 5.13
CA GLU A 44 4.11 -13.84 5.16
C GLU A 44 5.14 -13.91 6.31
N GLY A 45 4.78 -13.41 7.50
CA GLY A 45 5.66 -13.39 8.68
C GLY A 45 6.77 -12.34 8.64
N LYS A 46 6.72 -11.38 7.71
CA LYS A 46 7.69 -10.28 7.59
C LYS A 46 7.02 -8.92 7.82
N PRO A 47 7.61 -8.04 8.64
CA PRO A 47 7.11 -6.69 8.81
C PRO A 47 7.38 -5.87 7.54
N CYS A 48 6.29 -5.35 6.97
CA CYS A 48 6.28 -4.55 5.77
C CYS A 48 5.67 -3.18 6.07
N VAL A 49 6.42 -2.12 5.78
CA VAL A 49 6.00 -0.73 5.92
C VAL A 49 5.27 -0.30 4.66
N MET A 50 4.07 0.26 4.83
CA MET A 50 3.37 0.98 3.77
C MET A 50 4.02 2.35 3.58
N VAL A 51 4.71 2.53 2.45
CA VAL A 51 5.41 3.77 2.12
C VAL A 51 4.45 4.70 1.38
N THR A 52 3.42 5.16 2.10
CA THR A 52 2.26 5.90 1.57
C THR A 52 2.62 7.06 0.67
N GLN A 53 3.67 7.82 1.00
CA GLN A 53 4.15 8.95 0.20
C GLN A 53 4.69 8.55 -1.19
N PHE A 54 4.88 7.26 -1.47
CA PHE A 54 5.23 6.72 -2.78
C PHE A 54 4.01 6.16 -3.52
N ALA A 55 2.80 6.54 -3.12
CA ALA A 55 1.58 6.22 -3.84
C ALA A 55 1.69 6.59 -5.33
N ALA A 56 1.26 5.68 -6.19
CA ALA A 56 1.38 5.81 -7.63
C ALA A 56 0.24 5.10 -8.36
N THR A 57 0.17 5.32 -9.66
CA THR A 57 -0.71 4.58 -10.55
C THR A 57 0.13 3.66 -11.43
N VAL A 58 -0.21 2.37 -11.49
CA VAL A 58 0.47 1.39 -12.34
C VAL A 58 -0.52 0.71 -13.30
N PRO A 59 -0.10 0.29 -14.51
CA PRO A 59 -0.88 -0.57 -15.37
C PRO A 59 -1.20 -1.90 -14.70
N VAL A 60 -2.41 -2.44 -14.91
CA VAL A 60 -2.80 -3.77 -14.40
C VAL A 60 -1.85 -4.86 -14.90
N SER A 61 -1.27 -4.71 -16.10
CA SER A 61 -0.28 -5.63 -16.67
C SER A 61 1.03 -5.74 -15.88
N GLU A 62 1.35 -4.76 -15.02
CA GLU A 62 2.51 -4.82 -14.13
C GLU A 62 2.23 -5.59 -12.84
N LEU A 63 0.95 -5.71 -12.47
CA LEU A 63 0.50 -6.49 -11.32
C LEU A 63 0.47 -7.97 -11.68
N LYS A 64 1.35 -8.74 -11.06
CA LYS A 64 1.53 -10.16 -11.36
C LYS A 64 0.61 -11.02 -10.49
N VAL A 65 1.14 -11.52 -9.38
CA VAL A 65 0.47 -12.48 -8.52
C VAL A 65 -0.09 -11.75 -7.31
N ARG A 66 -1.37 -11.99 -7.01
CA ARG A 66 -1.96 -11.60 -5.74
C ARG A 66 -1.42 -12.51 -4.63
N LEU A 67 -0.78 -11.93 -3.63
CA LEU A 67 -0.23 -12.67 -2.49
C LEU A 67 -1.25 -12.81 -1.36
N VAL A 68 -1.73 -11.68 -0.83
CA VAL A 68 -2.64 -11.63 0.32
C VAL A 68 -3.67 -10.51 0.15
N SER A 69 -4.60 -10.39 1.10
CA SER A 69 -5.57 -9.30 1.18
C SER A 69 -5.45 -8.60 2.52
N LEU A 70 -5.27 -7.28 2.53
CA LEU A 70 -5.26 -6.45 3.74
C LEU A 70 -6.62 -5.77 3.99
N ARG A 71 -7.72 -6.48 3.72
CA ARG A 71 -9.08 -5.90 3.83
C ARG A 71 -9.44 -5.58 5.28
N GLU A 72 -8.94 -6.38 6.22
CA GLU A 72 -9.15 -6.19 7.66
C GLU A 72 -8.45 -4.92 8.16
N ASP A 73 -7.36 -4.51 7.50
CA ASP A 73 -6.59 -3.30 7.80
C ASP A 73 -7.09 -2.05 7.04
N SER A 74 -8.26 -2.12 6.40
CA SER A 74 -8.78 -1.05 5.53
C SER A 74 -8.86 0.31 6.22
N LEU A 75 -9.15 0.34 7.52
CA LEU A 75 -9.15 1.57 8.32
C LEU A 75 -7.74 2.18 8.45
N ALA A 76 -6.72 1.36 8.71
CA ALA A 76 -5.34 1.83 8.83
C ALA A 76 -4.81 2.34 7.48
N ILE A 77 -5.14 1.65 6.39
CA ILE A 77 -4.80 2.04 5.01
C ILE A 77 -5.48 3.37 4.65
N GLY A 78 -6.78 3.49 4.92
CA GLY A 78 -7.55 4.72 4.67
C GLY A 78 -6.99 5.92 5.44
N ASN A 79 -6.74 5.76 6.74
CA ASN A 79 -6.16 6.83 7.57
C ASN A 79 -4.77 7.28 7.07
N ALA A 80 -3.95 6.36 6.57
CA ALA A 80 -2.65 6.70 6.01
C ALA A 80 -2.78 7.54 4.72
N LEU A 81 -3.69 7.14 3.83
CA LEU A 81 -4.01 7.88 2.60
C LEU A 81 -4.62 9.25 2.91
N ASP A 82 -5.53 9.32 3.86
CA ASP A 82 -6.11 10.58 4.35
C ASP A 82 -5.02 11.49 4.96
N MET A 83 -4.07 10.92 5.70
CA MET A 83 -2.92 11.67 6.21
C MET A 83 -2.05 12.24 5.06
N LEU A 84 -1.85 11.48 3.98
CA LEU A 84 -1.10 11.96 2.82
C LEU A 84 -1.82 13.11 2.10
N ILE A 85 -3.14 13.02 1.95
CA ILE A 85 -3.94 13.92 1.12
C ILE A 85 -4.39 15.16 1.92
N CYS A 86 -4.79 14.95 3.17
CA CYS A 86 -5.47 15.95 4.00
C CYS A 86 -4.69 16.30 5.28
N GLY A 87 -3.82 15.42 5.80
CA GLY A 87 -2.93 15.70 6.92
C GLY A 87 -3.51 15.58 8.34
N PHE A 88 -4.58 14.81 8.54
CA PHE A 88 -5.30 14.69 9.83
C PHE A 88 -5.15 13.31 10.49
#